data_AF-A0A412X1F3-F1
#
_entry.id   AF-A0A412X1F3-F1
#
_cell.length_a   1.000
_cell.length_b   1.000
_cell.length_c   1.000
_cell.angle_alpha   90.00
_cell.angle_beta   90.00
_cell.angle_gamma   90.00
#
_symmetry.space_group_name_H-M   'P 1'
#
loop_
_entity.id
_entity.type
_entity.pdbx_description
1 polymer ?
#
loop_
_entity_poly.entity_id
_entity_poly.type
_entity_poly.pdbx_seq_one_letter_code
_entity_poly.pdbx_strand_id
1 'polypeptide(L)'
;MTINNTEILQIVGDIETEYNKSTTTTHYAVLYSKLAVIEFCGWIEQVFDEILDEYITDKLMLPANYNHIKNNIIAPNYGLHYEKNFRKMMMSIIGINNLESLEDTLESHSAHLSTFKSILGSFTTTRNIAAHTYTPHLGFTTTYQSPSIVISNIHTITPILQDIEQLIMRH
;
A
#
# COMPACT_ATOMS: atom_id res chain seq x y z
N MET A 1 -0.07 4.09 -16.18
CA MET A 1 -0.75 5.15 -15.43
C MET A 1 0.35 6.11 -14.99
N THR A 2 0.06 7.24 -14.35
CA THR A 2 1.12 7.93 -13.59
C THR A 2 0.69 7.87 -12.15
N ILE A 3 1.35 7.05 -11.34
CA ILE A 3 1.09 6.97 -9.90
C ILE A 3 1.22 8.38 -9.32
N ASN A 4 0.07 8.94 -8.94
CA ASN A 4 -0.04 10.28 -8.38
C ASN A 4 -0.40 10.16 -6.90
N ASN A 5 0.45 10.71 -6.04
CA ASN A 5 0.22 10.70 -4.60
C ASN A 5 -0.45 12.00 -4.09
N THR A 6 -0.84 12.93 -4.98
CA THR A 6 -1.42 14.22 -4.59
C THR A 6 -2.70 14.05 -3.77
N GLU A 7 -3.60 13.15 -4.19
CA GLU A 7 -4.88 12.94 -3.49
C GLU A 7 -4.67 12.35 -2.11
N ILE A 8 -3.85 11.31 -1.97
CA ILE A 8 -3.55 10.72 -0.66
C ILE A 8 -2.78 11.69 0.24
N LEU A 9 -1.86 12.49 -0.30
CA LEU A 9 -1.15 13.52 0.46
C LEU A 9 -2.10 14.61 0.95
N GLN A 10 -3.09 15.00 0.14
CA GLN A 10 -4.11 15.96 0.56
C GLN A 10 -4.97 15.37 1.69
N ILE A 11 -5.48 14.15 1.53
CA ILE A 11 -6.30 13.48 2.55
C ILE A 11 -5.54 13.35 3.87
N VAL A 12 -4.31 12.82 3.82
CA VAL A 12 -3.50 12.65 5.05
C VAL A 12 -3.03 14.00 5.61
N GLY A 13 -2.83 15.02 4.77
CA GLY A 13 -2.55 16.40 5.21
C GLY A 13 -3.72 17.04 5.96
N ASP A 14 -4.95 16.79 5.52
CA ASP A 14 -6.16 17.22 6.22
C ASP A 14 -6.29 16.48 7.57
N ILE A 15 -5.98 15.18 7.59
CA ILE A 15 -5.95 14.38 8.83
C ILE A 15 -4.87 14.89 9.80
N GLU A 16 -3.67 15.22 9.31
CA GLU A 16 -2.58 15.81 10.11
C GLU A 16 -2.99 17.15 10.70
N THR A 17 -3.71 17.98 9.94
CA THR A 17 -4.23 19.26 10.42
C THR A 17 -5.19 19.07 11.58
N GLU A 18 -6.12 18.13 11.47
CA GLU A 18 -7.08 17.82 12.55
C GLU A 18 -6.40 17.13 13.75
N TYR A 19 -5.43 16.25 13.50
CA TYR A 19 -4.58 15.64 14.54
C TYR A 19 -3.89 16.71 15.39
N ASN A 20 -3.28 17.72 14.75
CA ASN A 20 -2.56 18.78 15.44
C ASN A 20 -3.48 19.70 16.26
N LYS A 21 -4.71 19.96 15.78
CA LYS A 21 -5.74 20.70 16.53
C LYS A 21 -6.24 19.94 17.76
N SER A 22 -6.23 18.61 17.71
CA SER A 22 -6.78 17.74 18.75
C SER A 22 -5.75 17.24 19.76
N THR A 23 -4.55 17.82 19.78
CA THR A 23 -3.46 17.52 20.72
C THR A 23 -3.84 17.71 22.20
N THR A 24 -4.87 18.49 22.50
CA THR A 24 -5.42 18.66 23.87
C THR A 24 -6.33 17.50 24.30
N THR A 25 -6.81 16.68 23.36
CA THR A 25 -7.74 15.56 23.62
C THR A 25 -7.16 14.26 23.06
N THR A 26 -6.48 13.50 23.91
CA THR A 26 -5.75 12.27 23.53
C THR A 26 -6.57 11.27 22.73
N HIS A 27 -7.89 11.21 22.94
CA HIS A 27 -8.78 10.31 22.18
C HIS A 27 -8.86 10.64 20.69
N TYR A 28 -9.05 11.91 20.33
CA TYR A 28 -9.17 12.32 18.93
C TYR A 28 -7.86 12.18 18.17
N ALA A 29 -6.72 12.49 18.81
CA ALA A 29 -5.40 12.27 18.23
C ALA A 29 -5.18 10.78 17.85
N VAL A 30 -5.62 9.84 18.70
CA VAL A 30 -5.57 8.40 18.40
C VAL A 30 -6.47 8.04 17.22
N LEU A 31 -7.67 8.62 17.12
CA LEU A 31 -8.59 8.38 15.99
C LEU A 31 -8.04 8.90 14.66
N TYR A 32 -7.44 10.09 14.64
CA TYR A 32 -6.83 10.63 13.42
C TYR A 32 -5.61 9.82 12.98
N SER A 33 -4.77 9.38 13.92
CA SER A 33 -3.65 8.49 13.60
C SER A 33 -4.14 7.15 13.04
N LYS A 34 -5.21 6.60 13.62
CA LYS A 34 -5.89 5.40 13.10
C LYS A 34 -6.42 5.59 11.69
N LEU A 35 -7.06 6.73 11.42
CA LEU A 35 -7.60 7.07 10.09
C LEU A 35 -6.48 7.20 9.05
N ALA A 36 -5.39 7.90 9.37
CA ALA A 36 -4.25 8.05 8.47
C ALA A 36 -3.64 6.71 8.07
N VAL A 37 -3.51 5.77 9.02
CA VAL A 37 -3.04 4.39 8.73
C VAL A 37 -3.99 3.68 7.77
N ILE A 38 -5.31 3.77 7.98
CA ILE A 38 -6.30 3.09 7.14
C ILE A 38 -6.27 3.64 5.70
N GLU A 39 -6.29 4.97 5.54
CA GLU A 39 -6.23 5.63 4.23
C GLU A 39 -4.96 5.25 3.47
N PHE A 40 -3.81 5.26 4.14
CA PHE A 40 -2.55 4.88 3.51
C PHE A 40 -2.52 3.41 3.05
N CYS A 41 -3.03 2.50 3.87
CA CYS A 41 -3.09 1.08 3.50
C CYS A 41 -4.04 0.86 2.32
N GLY A 42 -5.20 1.51 2.33
CA GLY A 42 -6.17 1.45 1.23
C GLY A 42 -5.59 2.00 -0.07
N TRP A 43 -4.89 3.14 -0.01
CA TRP A 43 -4.21 3.73 -1.17
C TRP A 43 -3.16 2.79 -1.77
N ILE A 44 -2.31 2.16 -0.94
CA ILE A 44 -1.33 1.19 -1.45
C ILE A 44 -2.02 0.00 -2.14
N GLU A 45 -3.04 -0.58 -1.49
CA GLU A 45 -3.80 -1.70 -2.06
C GLU A 45 -4.41 -1.33 -3.42
N GLN A 46 -5.01 -0.14 -3.52
CA GLN A 46 -5.57 0.35 -4.78
C GLN A 46 -4.50 0.55 -5.87
N VAL A 47 -3.37 1.19 -5.55
CA VAL A 47 -2.29 1.41 -6.54
C VAL A 47 -1.76 0.10 -7.08
N PHE A 48 -1.63 -0.93 -6.25
CA PHE A 48 -1.19 -2.25 -6.71
C PHE A 48 -2.19 -2.92 -7.66
N ASP A 49 -3.47 -2.87 -7.31
CA ASP A 49 -4.53 -3.40 -8.17
C ASP A 49 -4.54 -2.67 -9.52
N GLU A 50 -4.35 -1.35 -9.52
CA GLU A 50 -4.30 -0.52 -10.73
C GLU A 50 -3.09 -0.86 -11.62
N ILE A 51 -1.87 -0.96 -11.06
CA ILE A 51 -0.66 -1.34 -11.83
C ILE A 51 -0.88 -2.67 -12.56
N LEU A 52 -1.47 -3.65 -11.88
CA LEU A 52 -1.69 -4.97 -12.44
C LEU A 52 -2.87 -5.02 -13.39
N ASP A 53 -3.96 -4.29 -13.11
CA ASP A 53 -5.11 -4.17 -14.01
C ASP A 53 -4.69 -3.53 -15.35
N GLU A 54 -3.83 -2.51 -15.31
CA GLU A 54 -3.28 -1.91 -16.52
C GLU A 54 -2.38 -2.89 -17.28
N TYR A 55 -1.49 -3.61 -16.59
CA TYR A 55 -0.63 -4.61 -17.22
C TYR A 55 -1.44 -5.68 -17.95
N ILE A 56 -2.45 -6.24 -17.29
CA ILE A 56 -3.28 -7.27 -17.92
C ILE A 56 -4.17 -6.70 -19.03
N THR A 57 -4.58 -5.43 -18.94
CA THR A 57 -5.35 -4.76 -19.99
C THR A 57 -4.51 -4.56 -21.25
N ASP A 58 -3.21 -4.24 -21.10
CA ASP A 58 -2.29 -4.10 -22.23
C ASP A 58 -1.95 -5.46 -22.88
N LYS A 59 -1.75 -6.51 -22.07
CA LYS A 59 -1.23 -7.80 -22.56
C LYS A 59 -2.29 -8.83 -22.93
N LEU A 60 -3.47 -8.80 -22.30
CA LEU A 60 -4.49 -9.82 -22.54
C LEU A 60 -5.49 -9.39 -23.62
N MET A 61 -5.46 -10.12 -24.73
CA MET A 61 -6.41 -9.91 -25.84
C MET A 61 -7.78 -10.53 -25.60
N LEU A 62 -7.88 -11.55 -24.72
CA LEU A 62 -9.09 -12.32 -24.49
C LEU A 62 -9.83 -11.84 -23.22
N PRO A 63 -11.08 -11.33 -23.34
CA PRO A 63 -11.85 -10.85 -22.19
C PRO A 63 -12.09 -11.91 -21.11
N ALA A 64 -12.18 -13.19 -21.50
CA ALA A 64 -12.36 -14.29 -20.54
C ALA A 64 -11.14 -14.44 -19.61
N ASN A 65 -9.92 -14.29 -20.12
CA ASN A 65 -8.70 -14.37 -19.32
C ASN A 65 -8.56 -13.14 -18.42
N TYR A 66 -8.87 -11.95 -18.95
CA TYR A 66 -8.93 -10.71 -18.17
C TYR A 66 -9.88 -10.86 -16.97
N ASN A 67 -11.12 -11.27 -17.23
CA ASN A 67 -12.13 -11.48 -16.18
C ASN A 67 -11.72 -12.57 -15.19
N HIS A 68 -11.03 -13.62 -15.64
CA HIS A 68 -10.53 -14.67 -14.76
C HIS A 68 -9.49 -14.10 -13.78
N ILE A 69 -8.47 -13.37 -14.27
CA ILE A 69 -7.44 -12.77 -13.43
C ILE A 69 -8.05 -11.75 -12.47
N LYS A 70 -8.87 -10.83 -12.98
CA LYS A 70 -9.50 -9.78 -12.18
C LYS A 70 -10.32 -10.34 -11.02
N ASN A 71 -11.16 -11.34 -11.28
CA ASN A 71 -12.08 -11.86 -10.28
C ASN A 71 -11.47 -12.92 -9.35
N ASN A 72 -10.44 -13.65 -9.78
CA ASN A 72 -9.89 -14.78 -9.01
C ASN A 72 -8.48 -14.54 -8.46
N ILE A 73 -7.78 -13.51 -8.91
CA ILE A 73 -6.40 -13.21 -8.51
C ILE A 73 -6.31 -11.82 -7.84
N ILE A 74 -6.76 -10.77 -8.53
CA ILE A 74 -6.69 -9.39 -8.03
C ILE A 74 -7.75 -9.16 -6.93
N ALA A 75 -9.03 -9.28 -7.27
CA ALA A 75 -10.14 -9.00 -6.35
C ALA A 75 -10.05 -9.72 -4.99
N PRO A 76 -9.70 -11.02 -4.87
CA PRO A 76 -9.66 -11.68 -3.56
C PRO A 76 -8.44 -11.31 -2.70
N ASN A 77 -7.48 -10.53 -3.22
CA ASN A 77 -6.24 -10.22 -2.52
C ASN A 77 -6.37 -8.96 -1.64
N TYR A 78 -7.00 -9.12 -0.48
CA TYR A 78 -7.16 -8.04 0.50
C TYR A 78 -6.04 -8.06 1.55
N GLY A 79 -4.88 -7.49 1.24
CA GLY A 79 -3.80 -7.44 2.20
C GLY A 79 -2.59 -6.63 1.78
N LEU A 80 -1.94 -6.03 2.77
CA LEU A 80 -0.78 -5.16 2.61
C LEU A 80 0.56 -5.90 2.73
N HIS A 81 0.57 -7.21 2.93
CA HIS A 81 1.84 -7.92 3.17
C HIS A 81 2.52 -8.30 1.86
N TYR A 82 3.77 -7.88 1.66
CA TYR A 82 4.52 -8.18 0.43
C TYR A 82 4.50 -9.66 0.02
N GLU A 83 5.04 -10.56 0.86
CA GLU A 83 5.13 -11.98 0.50
C GLU A 83 3.77 -12.68 0.31
N LYS A 84 2.81 -12.40 1.21
CA LYS A 84 1.54 -13.12 1.27
C LYS A 84 0.51 -12.62 0.26
N ASN A 85 0.60 -11.34 -0.11
CA ASN A 85 -0.35 -10.65 -0.95
C ASN A 85 0.29 -10.25 -2.28
N PHE A 86 1.13 -9.22 -2.27
CA PHE A 86 1.65 -8.61 -3.49
C PHE A 86 2.51 -9.54 -4.33
N ARG A 87 3.48 -10.22 -3.71
CA ARG A 87 4.38 -11.16 -4.38
C ARG A 87 3.62 -12.31 -5.02
N LYS A 88 2.66 -12.89 -4.30
CA LYS A 88 1.81 -13.98 -4.80
C LYS A 88 0.97 -13.52 -6.00
N MET A 89 0.39 -12.32 -5.91
CA MET A 89 -0.41 -11.74 -6.98
C MET A 89 0.44 -11.47 -8.23
N MET A 90 1.58 -10.79 -8.08
CA MET A 90 2.54 -10.54 -9.17
C MET A 90 3.02 -11.85 -9.81
N MET A 91 3.43 -12.83 -9.00
CA MET A 91 3.89 -14.14 -9.51
C MET A 91 2.83 -14.83 -10.37
N SER A 92 1.55 -14.67 -10.02
CA SER A 92 0.43 -15.28 -10.75
C SER A 92 0.15 -14.58 -12.09
N ILE A 93 0.55 -13.31 -12.23
CA ILE A 93 0.25 -12.47 -13.39
C ILE A 93 1.46 -12.34 -14.33
N ILE A 94 2.62 -11.98 -13.81
CA ILE A 94 3.85 -11.77 -14.60
C ILE A 94 4.76 -13.00 -14.64
N GLY A 95 4.49 -14.01 -13.80
CA GLY A 95 5.32 -15.22 -13.69
C GLY A 95 6.55 -15.04 -12.80
N ILE A 96 7.09 -16.15 -12.28
CA ILE A 96 8.19 -16.15 -11.31
C ILE A 96 9.48 -15.55 -11.87
N ASN A 97 9.85 -15.84 -13.12
CA ASN A 97 11.10 -15.34 -13.72
C ASN A 97 11.12 -13.81 -13.84
N ASN A 98 10.01 -13.21 -14.27
CA ASN A 98 9.90 -11.75 -14.38
C ASN A 98 9.86 -11.10 -13.00
N LEU A 99 9.19 -11.75 -12.03
CA LEU A 99 9.17 -11.29 -10.66
C LEU A 99 10.58 -11.31 -10.02
N GLU A 100 11.36 -12.37 -10.21
CA GLU A 100 12.75 -12.44 -9.72
C GLU A 100 13.59 -11.30 -10.33
N SER A 101 13.50 -11.07 -11.64
CA SER A 101 14.19 -9.97 -12.30
C SER A 101 13.77 -8.60 -11.76
N LEU A 102 12.49 -8.41 -11.43
CA LEU A 102 11.97 -7.19 -10.84
C LEU A 102 12.49 -7.01 -9.41
N GLU A 103 12.45 -8.06 -8.58
CA GLU A 103 12.94 -8.07 -7.20
C GLU A 103 14.45 -7.74 -7.15
N ASP A 104 15.25 -8.36 -8.01
CA ASP A 104 16.69 -8.09 -8.12
C ASP A 104 16.97 -6.65 -8.56
N THR A 105 16.19 -6.13 -9.52
CA THR A 105 16.35 -4.76 -9.99
C THR A 105 16.01 -3.77 -8.87
N LEU A 106 14.92 -3.98 -8.13
CA LEU A 106 14.54 -3.10 -7.02
C LEU A 106 15.54 -3.15 -5.86
N GLU A 107 16.11 -4.32 -5.54
CA GLU A 107 17.10 -4.41 -4.47
C GLU A 107 18.42 -3.73 -4.86
N SER A 108 18.82 -3.85 -6.13
CA SER A 108 20.01 -3.15 -6.65
C SER A 108 19.84 -1.62 -6.71
N HIS A 109 18.60 -1.12 -6.83
CA HIS A 109 18.27 0.30 -6.73
C HIS A 109 18.06 0.70 -5.27
N SER A 110 19.14 1.09 -4.58
CA SER A 110 19.09 1.72 -3.25
C SER A 110 18.33 0.93 -2.17
N ALA A 111 18.31 -0.41 -2.26
CA ALA A 111 17.55 -1.28 -1.35
C ALA A 111 16.04 -0.93 -1.27
N HIS A 112 15.45 -0.54 -2.41
CA HIS A 112 14.02 -0.20 -2.50
C HIS A 112 13.14 -1.37 -2.05
N LEU A 113 13.48 -2.61 -2.43
CA LEU A 113 12.67 -3.78 -2.06
C LEU A 113 12.71 -4.03 -0.55
N SER A 114 13.88 -4.02 0.09
CA SER A 114 14.00 -4.13 1.55
C SER A 114 13.23 -3.02 2.29
N THR A 115 13.35 -1.77 1.86
CA THR A 115 12.61 -0.62 2.43
C THR A 115 11.11 -0.82 2.31
N PHE A 116 10.66 -1.25 1.13
CA PHE A 116 9.27 -1.51 0.83
C PHE A 116 8.67 -2.61 1.71
N LYS A 117 9.35 -3.76 1.80
CA LYS A 117 8.95 -4.87 2.68
C LYS A 117 8.83 -4.42 4.13
N SER A 118 9.76 -3.60 4.61
CA SER A 118 9.74 -3.05 5.97
C SER A 118 8.52 -2.15 6.23
N ILE A 119 8.24 -1.20 5.32
CA ILE A 119 7.08 -0.29 5.44
C ILE A 119 5.78 -1.12 5.44
N LEU A 120 5.60 -1.99 4.44
CA LEU A 120 4.42 -2.83 4.31
C LEU A 120 4.20 -3.74 5.54
N GLY A 121 5.27 -4.31 6.09
CA GLY A 121 5.20 -5.14 7.30
C GLY A 121 4.75 -4.35 8.54
N SER A 122 5.31 -3.15 8.74
CA SER A 122 4.92 -2.23 9.82
C SER A 122 3.45 -1.86 9.75
N PHE A 123 2.99 -1.46 8.56
CA PHE A 123 1.62 -1.03 8.36
C PHE A 123 0.62 -2.19 8.35
N THR A 124 1.00 -3.40 7.93
CA THR A 124 0.12 -4.58 8.02
C THR A 124 -0.30 -4.84 9.47
N THR A 125 0.67 -4.80 10.39
CA THR A 125 0.41 -5.02 11.82
C THR A 125 -0.47 -3.91 12.39
N THR A 126 -0.13 -2.65 12.09
CA THR A 126 -0.81 -1.46 12.59
C THR A 126 -2.23 -1.34 12.05
N ARG A 127 -2.45 -1.64 10.76
CA ARG A 127 -3.76 -1.71 10.10
C ARG A 127 -4.64 -2.78 10.71
N ASN A 128 -4.12 -3.98 10.97
CA ASN A 128 -4.92 -5.05 11.57
C ASN A 128 -5.41 -4.66 12.96
N ILE A 129 -4.57 -4.01 13.77
CA ILE A 129 -4.98 -3.47 15.07
C ILE A 129 -6.04 -2.37 14.89
N ALA A 130 -5.80 -1.43 13.97
CA ALA A 130 -6.72 -0.34 13.65
C ALA A 130 -8.10 -0.88 13.23
N ALA A 131 -8.16 -1.79 12.26
CA ALA A 131 -9.41 -2.29 11.70
C ALA A 131 -10.19 -3.20 12.66
N HIS A 132 -9.48 -3.98 13.50
CA HIS A 132 -10.12 -5.04 14.29
C HIS A 132 -10.24 -4.74 15.80
N THR A 133 -9.76 -3.59 16.27
CA THR A 133 -9.83 -3.23 17.70
C THR A 133 -10.75 -2.04 17.96
N TYR A 134 -11.68 -2.19 18.91
CA TYR A 134 -12.54 -1.12 19.44
C TYR A 134 -11.73 -0.25 20.42
N THR A 135 -11.57 1.03 20.08
CA THR A 135 -10.72 2.00 20.80
C THR A 135 -11.01 2.14 22.31
N PRO A 136 -12.25 2.02 22.81
CA PRO A 136 -12.57 2.18 24.24
C PRO A 136 -11.94 1.20 25.23
N HIS A 137 -11.40 0.07 24.79
CA HIS A 137 -10.80 -0.93 25.69
C HIS A 137 -9.28 -0.84 25.83
N LEU A 138 -8.61 0.03 25.07
CA LEU A 138 -7.16 -0.05 24.92
C LEU A 138 -6.36 0.73 25.97
N GLY A 139 -7.03 1.45 26.88
CA GLY A 139 -6.36 2.47 27.68
C GLY A 139 -5.67 3.48 26.75
N PHE A 140 -5.00 4.47 27.30
CA PHE A 140 -4.30 5.47 26.51
C PHE A 140 -2.98 4.95 25.88
N THR A 141 -2.81 3.63 25.72
CA THR A 141 -1.52 2.98 25.42
C THR A 141 -1.33 2.49 23.99
N THR A 142 -2.37 2.38 23.16
CA THR A 142 -2.18 2.09 21.72
C THR A 142 -1.76 3.32 20.96
N THR A 143 -0.53 3.28 20.43
CA THR A 143 0.02 4.30 19.56
C THR A 143 -0.03 3.81 18.11
N TYR A 144 -0.88 4.43 17.30
CA TYR A 144 -0.76 4.34 15.84
C TYR A 144 0.34 5.30 15.38
N GLN A 145 0.90 5.08 14.19
CA GLN A 145 1.82 6.05 13.59
C GLN A 145 1.09 7.37 13.36
N SER A 146 1.74 8.49 13.70
CA SER A 146 1.16 9.81 13.48
C SER A 146 0.96 10.08 11.98
N PRO A 147 0.02 10.95 11.59
CA PRO A 147 -0.19 11.23 10.17
C PRO A 147 1.06 11.81 9.49
N SER A 148 1.88 12.58 10.21
CA SER A 148 3.22 13.00 9.74
C SER A 148 4.17 11.85 9.36
N ILE A 149 4.16 10.74 10.11
CA ILE A 149 4.92 9.53 9.76
C ILE A 149 4.30 8.87 8.52
N VAL A 150 2.98 8.86 8.41
CA VAL A 150 2.28 8.35 7.21
C VAL A 150 2.68 9.15 5.97
N ILE A 151 2.68 10.48 6.04
CA ILE A 151 3.13 11.38 4.95
C ILE A 151 4.57 11.06 4.53
N SER A 152 5.48 10.90 5.50
CA SER A 152 6.87 10.53 5.21
C SER A 152 6.98 9.18 4.49
N ASN A 153 6.15 8.20 4.86
CA ASN A 153 6.10 6.91 4.18
C ASN A 153 5.48 7.01 2.78
N ILE A 154 4.46 7.87 2.56
CA ILE A 154 3.94 8.14 1.22
C ILE A 154 5.06 8.65 0.31
N HIS A 155 5.83 9.64 0.74
CA HIS A 155 6.95 10.17 -0.04
C HIS A 155 8.02 9.11 -0.33
N THR A 156 8.27 8.21 0.63
CA THR A 156 9.25 7.13 0.47
C THR A 156 8.76 6.06 -0.51
N ILE A 157 7.47 5.72 -0.46
CA ILE A 157 6.92 4.57 -1.19
C ILE A 157 6.53 4.90 -2.62
N THR A 158 6.12 6.15 -2.90
CA THR A 158 5.73 6.58 -4.26
C THR A 158 6.79 6.29 -5.33
N PRO A 159 8.08 6.68 -5.18
CA PRO A 159 9.08 6.37 -6.20
C PRO A 159 9.29 4.86 -6.37
N ILE A 160 9.18 4.07 -5.29
CA ILE A 160 9.30 2.61 -5.36
C ILE A 160 8.15 2.01 -6.17
N LEU A 161 6.91 2.49 -5.96
CA LEU A 161 5.74 2.04 -6.72
C LEU A 161 5.86 2.43 -8.19
N GLN A 162 6.41 3.61 -8.51
CA GLN A 162 6.68 4.04 -9.88
C GLN A 162 7.73 3.17 -10.56
N ASP A 163 8.79 2.78 -9.85
CA ASP A 163 9.77 1.83 -10.37
C ASP A 163 9.14 0.45 -10.64
N ILE A 164 8.29 -0.03 -9.72
CA ILE A 164 7.54 -1.29 -9.90
C ILE A 164 6.67 -1.22 -11.16
N GLU A 165 5.86 -0.18 -11.31
CA GLU A 165 5.01 0.03 -12.50
C GLU A 165 5.85 0.01 -13.78
N GLN A 166 6.92 0.80 -13.83
CA GLN A 166 7.79 0.87 -15.01
C GLN A 166 8.45 -0.47 -15.34
N LEU A 167 8.89 -1.22 -14.34
CA LEU A 167 9.53 -2.53 -14.55
C LEU A 167 8.50 -3.55 -15.04
N ILE A 168 7.30 -3.59 -14.46
CA ILE A 168 6.22 -4.49 -14.87
C ILE A 168 5.84 -4.23 -16.33
N MET A 169 5.65 -2.96 -16.72
CA MET A 169 5.20 -2.60 -18.08
C MET A 169 6.24 -2.88 -19.18
N ARG A 170 7.51 -3.10 -18.83
CA ARG A 170 8.57 -3.46 -19.81
C ARG A 170 8.50 -4.93 -20.25
N HIS A 171 7.84 -5.78 -19.48
CA HIS A 171 7.58 -7.18 -19.83
C HIS A 171 6.32 -7.28 -20.69
#